data_AF-A0A7V2QIN5-F1
#
_entry.id   AF-A0A7V2QIN5-F1
#
_cell.length_a   1.000
_cell.length_b   1.000
_cell.length_c   1.000
_cell.angle_alpha   90.00
_cell.angle_beta   90.00
_cell.angle_gamma   90.00
#
_symmetry.space_group_name_H-M   'P 1'
#
loop_
_entity.id
_entity.type
_entity.pdbx_description
1 polymer ?
#
loop_
_entity_poly.entity_id
_entity_poly.type
_entity_poly.pdbx_seq_one_letter_code
_entity_poly.pdbx_strand_id
1 'polypeptide(L)'
;MGTTLTKGGVSVNEGLFTVELDFGDQFNGDARYLEILVKCSGDTVYTTLRPRVPLNPAPYALYAKRAPWSGLTGVPAGFTDGVDDDALGGLFCANGEIPEWNGTAWVCGVDDVGSGGGSGDITGVVAGTGLSGGGASGDVTLSLDTGYTDGRYWKLSGNSGISPATHFLGTTDGVTLTLGVSGTAALRLVPTSGAPDVIGGAQCQQRDVRRDRCRYRRGW
;
A
#
# COMPACT_ATOMS: atom_id res chain seq x y z
N MET A 1 -23.27 11.61 52.69
CA MET A 1 -22.66 11.88 54.01
C MET A 1 -21.83 10.66 54.36
N GLY A 2 -20.52 10.81 54.57
CA GLY A 2 -19.64 9.68 54.89
C GLY A 2 -19.92 9.09 56.27
N THR A 3 -19.44 7.87 56.52
CA THR A 3 -19.54 7.22 57.83
C THR A 3 -18.61 7.89 58.85
N THR A 4 -19.05 7.97 60.11
CA THR A 4 -18.18 8.42 61.20
C THR A 4 -17.16 7.33 61.53
N LEU A 5 -15.87 7.67 61.50
CA LEU A 5 -14.79 6.78 61.92
C LEU A 5 -14.37 7.13 63.35
N THR A 6 -14.56 6.19 64.29
CA THR A 6 -14.14 6.36 65.68
C THR A 6 -12.81 5.68 65.92
N LYS A 7 -11.80 6.44 66.36
CA LYS A 7 -10.48 5.92 66.75
C LYS A 7 -10.26 6.19 68.24
N GLY A 8 -10.20 5.11 69.03
CA GLY A 8 -9.94 5.17 70.47
C GLY A 8 -8.46 4.94 70.79
N GLY A 9 -8.02 5.39 71.97
CA GLY A 9 -6.67 5.12 72.48
C GLY A 9 -5.52 5.77 71.70
N VAL A 10 -5.78 6.87 70.99
CA VAL A 10 -4.75 7.60 70.24
C VAL A 10 -3.84 8.35 71.21
N SER A 11 -2.54 8.06 71.18
CA SER A 11 -1.54 8.75 71.99
C SER A 11 -1.41 10.22 71.59
N VAL A 12 -1.37 11.09 72.57
CA VAL A 12 -1.10 12.52 72.39
C VAL A 12 0.32 12.81 72.88
N ASN A 13 1.16 13.42 72.03
CA ASN A 13 2.51 13.85 72.39
C ASN A 13 2.62 15.36 72.14
N GLU A 14 3.00 16.12 73.17
CA GLU A 14 3.11 17.60 73.11
C GLU A 14 1.85 18.29 72.56
N GLY A 15 0.66 17.75 72.86
CA GLY A 15 -0.63 18.30 72.40
C GLY A 15 -1.00 17.95 70.96
N LEU A 16 -0.20 17.14 70.26
CA LEU A 16 -0.47 16.65 68.92
C LEU A 16 -0.82 15.16 68.94
N PHE A 17 -1.72 14.76 68.05
CA PHE A 17 -1.99 13.36 67.75
C PHE A 17 -1.97 13.16 66.23
N THR A 18 -1.51 11.99 65.79
CA THR A 18 -1.53 11.59 64.39
C THR A 18 -2.40 10.36 64.26
N VAL A 19 -3.33 10.38 63.31
CA VAL A 19 -4.24 9.26 63.05
C VAL A 19 -4.42 9.11 61.54
N GLU A 20 -4.33 7.88 61.06
CA GLU A 20 -4.69 7.56 59.69
C GLU A 20 -6.20 7.33 59.59
N LEU A 21 -6.84 8.03 58.67
CA LEU A 21 -8.28 7.98 58.42
C LEU A 21 -8.51 7.55 56.97
N ASP A 22 -9.01 6.34 56.79
CA ASP A 22 -9.44 5.85 55.49
C ASP A 22 -10.97 5.82 55.44
N PHE A 23 -11.54 6.68 54.59
CA PHE A 23 -12.97 6.79 54.37
C PHE A 23 -13.45 5.94 53.19
N GLY A 24 -12.56 5.28 52.46
CA GLY A 24 -12.85 4.59 51.20
C GLY A 24 -13.24 5.55 50.07
N ASP A 25 -14.05 5.06 49.13
CA ASP A 25 -14.44 5.76 47.89
C ASP A 25 -15.52 6.85 48.12
N GLN A 26 -15.20 7.89 48.91
CA GLN A 26 -16.12 9.00 49.22
C GLN A 26 -15.86 10.26 48.38
N PHE A 27 -14.87 10.20 47.49
CA PHE A 27 -14.37 11.31 46.68
C PHE A 27 -14.87 11.22 45.23
N ASN A 28 -16.12 11.60 45.02
CA ASN A 28 -16.83 11.59 43.74
C ASN A 28 -16.77 12.94 42.98
N GLY A 29 -15.87 13.85 43.36
CA GLY A 29 -15.68 15.16 42.73
C GLY A 29 -16.36 16.35 43.42
N ASP A 30 -17.30 16.12 44.32
CA ASP A 30 -17.90 17.18 45.14
C ASP A 30 -16.93 17.66 46.24
N ALA A 31 -17.07 18.92 46.69
CA ALA A 31 -16.33 19.42 47.85
C ALA A 31 -16.62 18.59 49.13
N ARG A 32 -15.56 18.31 49.90
CA ARG A 32 -15.63 17.54 51.15
C ARG A 32 -14.93 18.29 52.29
N TYR A 33 -15.50 18.15 53.48
CA TYR A 33 -15.01 18.75 54.72
C TYR A 33 -14.96 17.69 55.81
N LEU A 34 -13.91 17.74 56.63
CA LEU A 34 -13.75 16.89 57.80
C LEU A 34 -14.31 17.61 59.04
N GLU A 35 -15.31 17.00 59.66
CA GLU A 35 -15.74 17.35 61.02
C GLU A 35 -15.00 16.47 62.02
N ILE A 36 -14.32 17.10 62.96
CA ILE A 36 -13.49 16.41 63.93
C ILE A 36 -14.13 16.57 65.31
N LEU A 37 -14.35 15.45 65.97
CA LEU A 37 -14.81 15.38 67.35
C LEU A 37 -13.69 14.77 68.20
N VAL A 38 -13.28 15.47 69.26
CA VAL A 38 -12.20 15.03 70.17
C VAL A 38 -12.73 14.89 71.59
N LYS A 39 -12.12 14.00 72.36
CA LYS A 39 -12.51 13.71 73.73
C LYS A 39 -11.30 13.20 74.51
N CYS A 40 -11.07 13.72 75.71
CA CYS A 40 -9.99 13.24 76.58
C CYS A 40 -10.43 11.98 77.34
N SER A 41 -9.45 11.23 77.85
CA SER A 41 -9.73 10.11 78.75
C SER A 41 -10.42 10.62 80.02
N GLY A 42 -11.60 10.07 80.34
CA GLY A 42 -12.39 10.47 81.50
C GLY A 42 -13.51 11.48 81.20
N ASP A 43 -13.49 12.15 80.05
CA ASP A 43 -14.63 12.98 79.64
C ASP A 43 -15.87 12.10 79.42
N THR A 44 -17.06 12.70 79.43
CA THR A 44 -18.31 12.00 79.09
C THR A 44 -18.80 12.33 77.68
N VAL A 45 -18.39 13.46 77.11
CA VAL A 45 -18.89 14.00 75.82
C VAL A 45 -17.74 14.36 74.88
N TYR A 46 -17.96 14.26 73.56
CA TYR A 46 -17.03 14.74 72.54
C TYR A 46 -17.20 16.24 72.29
N THR A 47 -16.09 16.95 72.16
CA THR A 47 -16.04 18.35 71.73
C THR A 47 -15.84 18.44 70.21
N THR A 48 -16.72 19.16 69.52
CA THR A 48 -16.58 19.41 68.07
C THR A 48 -15.58 20.53 67.79
N LEU A 49 -14.59 20.27 66.94
CA LEU A 49 -13.66 21.28 66.45
C LEU A 49 -14.27 22.06 65.29
N ARG A 50 -14.24 23.40 65.39
CA ARG A 50 -14.75 24.32 64.36
C ARG A 50 -13.66 25.31 63.93
N PRO A 51 -13.65 25.75 62.65
CA PRO A 51 -14.51 25.29 61.54
C PRO A 51 -14.10 23.89 61.05
N ARG A 52 -14.97 23.26 60.24
CA ARG A 52 -14.63 21.99 59.58
C ARG A 52 -13.43 22.20 58.65
N VAL A 53 -12.53 21.22 58.61
CA VAL A 53 -11.30 21.32 57.80
C VAL A 53 -11.62 20.95 56.35
N PRO A 54 -11.37 21.82 55.36
CA PRO A 54 -11.54 21.47 53.96
C PRO A 54 -10.50 20.43 53.52
N LEU A 55 -10.90 19.44 52.73
CA LEU A 55 -9.98 18.49 52.13
C LEU A 55 -9.53 19.01 50.75
N ASN A 56 -8.30 19.52 50.68
CA ASN A 56 -7.72 20.17 49.51
C ASN A 56 -7.18 19.16 48.46
N PRO A 57 -6.95 19.58 47.20
CA PRO A 57 -6.98 18.76 45.96
C PRO A 57 -6.13 17.48 45.78
N ALA A 58 -5.34 17.03 46.75
CA ALA A 58 -4.57 15.78 46.59
C ALA A 58 -5.44 14.50 46.39
N PRO A 59 -6.66 14.37 46.99
CA PRO A 59 -7.52 13.20 46.79
C PRO A 59 -8.17 13.08 45.39
N TYR A 60 -8.22 14.18 44.61
CA TYR A 60 -8.88 14.17 43.29
C TYR A 60 -8.13 13.35 42.24
N ALA A 61 -6.83 13.10 42.43
CA ALA A 61 -6.00 12.36 41.48
C ALA A 61 -6.39 10.88 41.34
N LEU A 62 -7.05 10.29 42.36
CA LEU A 62 -7.53 8.90 42.30
C LEU A 62 -8.75 8.74 41.39
N TYR A 63 -9.67 9.72 41.38
CA TYR A 63 -10.82 9.71 40.48
C TYR A 63 -10.38 9.81 39.01
N ALA A 64 -9.31 10.56 38.72
CA ALA A 64 -8.77 10.68 37.36
C ALA A 64 -8.39 9.33 36.72
N LYS A 65 -8.02 8.30 37.51
CA LYS A 65 -7.73 6.95 37.00
C LYS A 65 -8.96 6.18 36.53
N ARG A 66 -10.17 6.58 36.95
CA ARG A 66 -11.43 5.90 36.66
C ARG A 66 -12.47 6.85 36.08
N ALA A 67 -12.05 8.04 35.63
CA ALA A 67 -12.96 9.04 35.12
C ALA A 67 -13.63 8.51 33.83
N PRO A 68 -14.97 8.38 33.79
CA PRO A 68 -15.66 8.01 32.56
C PRO A 68 -15.48 9.12 31.53
N TRP A 69 -15.35 8.76 30.26
CA TRP A 69 -15.22 9.73 29.16
C TRP A 69 -16.37 10.75 29.12
N SER A 70 -17.58 10.36 29.52
CA SER A 70 -18.74 11.25 29.61
C SER A 70 -18.58 12.42 30.58
N GLY A 71 -17.60 12.37 31.49
CA GLY A 71 -17.30 13.43 32.47
C GLY A 71 -16.11 14.32 32.07
N LEU A 72 -15.45 14.04 30.96
CA LEU A 72 -14.30 14.82 30.50
C LEU A 72 -14.78 16.01 29.66
N THR A 73 -14.29 17.21 29.98
CA THR A 73 -14.49 18.41 29.18
C THR A 73 -13.24 18.72 28.37
N GLY A 74 -13.39 19.24 27.14
CA GLY A 74 -12.25 19.58 26.29
C GLY A 74 -11.61 18.37 25.59
N VAL A 75 -12.37 17.29 25.44
CA VAL A 75 -11.99 16.14 24.61
C VAL A 75 -11.82 16.62 23.16
N PRO A 76 -10.68 16.36 22.48
CA PRO A 76 -10.53 16.71 21.07
C PRO A 76 -11.59 16.03 20.21
N ALA A 77 -12.04 16.70 19.15
CA ALA A 77 -13.18 16.25 18.33
C ALA A 77 -13.09 14.78 17.88
N GLY A 78 -11.90 14.29 17.53
CA GLY A 78 -11.65 12.91 17.10
C GLY A 78 -11.86 11.82 18.17
N PHE A 79 -12.07 12.18 19.44
CA PHE A 79 -12.31 11.25 20.55
C PHE A 79 -13.70 11.43 21.19
N THR A 80 -14.61 12.14 20.52
CA THR A 80 -15.88 12.57 21.15
C THR A 80 -16.98 11.51 21.06
N ASP A 81 -16.78 10.44 20.30
CA ASP A 81 -17.78 9.42 20.00
C ASP A 81 -17.87 8.29 21.05
N GLY A 82 -17.05 8.32 22.10
CA GLY A 82 -17.07 7.26 23.12
C GLY A 82 -16.17 6.07 22.82
N VAL A 83 -15.49 6.06 21.66
CA VAL A 83 -14.63 4.98 21.18
C VAL A 83 -13.26 5.57 20.82
N ASP A 84 -12.19 4.84 21.12
CA ASP A 84 -10.80 5.28 21.01
C ASP A 84 -10.27 5.27 19.57
N ASP A 85 -10.69 6.24 18.76
CA ASP A 85 -10.06 6.63 17.47
C ASP A 85 -9.77 5.47 16.50
N ASP A 86 -10.64 4.46 16.45
CA ASP A 86 -10.68 3.53 15.33
C ASP A 86 -11.71 4.04 14.31
N ALA A 87 -11.27 4.91 13.41
CA ALA A 87 -12.07 5.42 12.29
C ALA A 87 -12.74 4.32 11.43
N LEU A 88 -12.36 3.05 11.62
CA LEU A 88 -12.95 1.86 11.01
C LEU A 88 -13.65 0.92 12.00
N GLY A 89 -13.51 1.09 13.32
CA GLY A 89 -14.04 0.15 14.33
C GLY A 89 -15.57 0.10 14.40
N GLY A 90 -16.23 1.21 14.06
CA GLY A 90 -17.68 1.27 13.89
C GLY A 90 -18.18 0.89 12.49
N LEU A 91 -17.28 0.69 11.52
CA LEU A 91 -17.63 0.44 10.13
C LEU A 91 -17.64 -1.08 9.86
N PHE A 92 -18.84 -1.67 9.93
CA PHE A 92 -19.06 -3.08 9.63
C PHE A 92 -19.52 -3.25 8.19
N CYS A 93 -18.63 -3.70 7.32
CA CYS A 93 -18.95 -4.00 5.92
C CYS A 93 -19.48 -5.42 5.77
N ALA A 94 -20.43 -5.60 4.86
CA ALA A 94 -20.98 -6.91 4.54
C ALA A 94 -19.91 -7.81 3.88
N ASN A 95 -20.21 -9.10 3.77
CA ASN A 95 -19.34 -10.00 3.02
C ASN A 95 -19.28 -9.58 1.54
N GLY A 96 -18.08 -9.30 1.03
CA GLY A 96 -17.89 -8.72 -0.29
C GLY A 96 -18.01 -7.20 -0.32
N GLU A 97 -17.85 -6.52 0.81
CA GLU A 97 -17.67 -5.08 0.91
C GLU A 97 -16.36 -4.75 1.65
N ILE A 98 -15.74 -3.62 1.30
CA ILE A 98 -14.53 -3.08 1.95
C ILE A 98 -14.74 -1.62 2.36
N PRO A 99 -14.03 -1.13 3.38
CA PRO A 99 -13.97 0.30 3.67
C PRO A 99 -13.39 1.09 2.49
N GLU A 100 -14.15 2.05 1.97
CA GLU A 100 -13.79 2.94 0.86
C GLU A 100 -13.97 4.41 1.27
N TRP A 101 -13.01 5.27 0.90
CA TRP A 101 -13.10 6.71 1.14
C TRP A 101 -13.95 7.39 0.07
N ASN A 102 -15.13 7.88 0.43
CA ASN A 102 -16.04 8.54 -0.52
C ASN A 102 -15.73 10.04 -0.75
N GLY A 103 -14.58 10.52 -0.28
CA GLY A 103 -14.21 11.94 -0.29
C GLY A 103 -14.53 12.70 1.00
N THR A 104 -15.39 12.16 1.86
CA THR A 104 -15.84 12.82 3.11
C THR A 104 -15.85 11.91 4.34
N ALA A 105 -16.03 10.60 4.16
CA ALA A 105 -16.02 9.60 5.21
C ALA A 105 -15.58 8.24 4.64
N TRP A 106 -15.13 7.35 5.53
CA TRP A 106 -15.03 5.93 5.24
C TRP A 106 -16.45 5.34 5.22
N VAL A 107 -16.81 4.67 4.14
CA VAL A 107 -18.08 3.97 3.97
C VAL A 107 -17.81 2.57 3.45
N CYS A 108 -18.77 1.65 3.54
CA CYS A 108 -18.63 0.35 2.88
C CYS A 108 -18.92 0.51 1.39
N GLY A 109 -17.96 0.12 0.56
CA GLY A 109 -18.10 -0.06 -0.88
C GLY A 109 -18.04 -1.54 -1.22
N VAL A 110 -18.56 -1.93 -2.38
CA VAL A 110 -18.44 -3.32 -2.86
C VAL A 110 -16.95 -3.67 -3.02
N ASP A 111 -16.55 -4.85 -2.57
CA ASP A 111 -15.18 -5.37 -2.75
C ASP A 111 -14.97 -5.75 -4.21
N ASP A 112 -14.21 -4.92 -4.91
CA ASP A 112 -14.07 -5.00 -6.36
C ASP A 112 -13.04 -6.02 -6.85
N VAL A 113 -12.93 -7.17 -6.20
CA VAL A 113 -12.28 -8.36 -6.76
C VAL A 113 -13.22 -9.07 -7.73
N GLY A 114 -13.41 -8.44 -8.90
CA GLY A 114 -14.06 -9.05 -10.06
C GLY A 114 -15.42 -8.43 -10.37
N SER A 115 -15.40 -7.61 -11.43
CA SER A 115 -16.56 -7.23 -12.27
C SER A 115 -17.31 -5.93 -12.00
N GLY A 116 -16.88 -5.03 -11.10
CA GLY A 116 -17.25 -3.61 -11.29
C GLY A 116 -17.10 -2.65 -10.12
N GLY A 117 -16.06 -1.83 -10.14
CA GLY A 117 -16.00 -0.57 -9.38
C GLY A 117 -14.59 -0.05 -9.16
N GLY A 118 -13.73 -0.93 -8.64
CA GLY A 118 -12.32 -0.72 -8.41
C GLY A 118 -11.65 -0.88 -9.75
N SER A 119 -11.52 0.23 -10.48
CA SER A 119 -10.59 0.29 -11.58
C SER A 119 -9.21 -0.07 -11.02
N GLY A 120 -8.82 -1.35 -11.11
CA GLY A 120 -7.41 -1.64 -11.32
C GLY A 120 -6.93 -0.72 -12.44
N ASP A 121 -5.68 -0.26 -12.40
CA ASP A 121 -5.17 0.81 -13.27
C ASP A 121 -5.51 0.59 -14.77
N ILE A 122 -5.71 -0.66 -15.19
CA ILE A 122 -6.13 -1.06 -16.53
C ILE A 122 -7.64 -1.39 -16.53
N THR A 123 -8.42 -0.54 -17.20
CA THR A 123 -9.87 -0.72 -17.44
C THR A 123 -10.18 -1.64 -18.64
N GLY A 124 -9.15 -2.01 -19.40
CA GLY A 124 -9.24 -2.97 -20.49
C GLY A 124 -8.00 -2.98 -21.37
N VAL A 125 -7.82 -4.07 -22.10
CA VAL A 125 -6.75 -4.25 -23.10
C VAL A 125 -7.41 -4.41 -24.46
N VAL A 126 -7.29 -3.40 -25.31
CA VAL A 126 -7.82 -3.39 -26.67
C VAL A 126 -6.68 -3.69 -27.65
N ALA A 127 -6.79 -4.77 -28.41
CA ALA A 127 -5.83 -5.10 -29.46
C ALA A 127 -5.89 -4.05 -30.59
N GLY A 128 -4.75 -3.44 -30.89
CA GLY A 128 -4.59 -2.58 -32.06
C GLY A 128 -4.53 -3.39 -33.37
N THR A 129 -4.44 -2.69 -34.51
CA THR A 129 -4.28 -3.33 -35.82
C THR A 129 -3.04 -4.23 -35.85
N GLY A 130 -3.20 -5.47 -36.33
CA GLY A 130 -2.12 -6.46 -36.35
C GLY A 130 -2.01 -7.32 -35.09
N LEU A 131 -2.88 -7.10 -34.12
CA LEU A 131 -3.04 -7.95 -32.95
C LEU A 131 -4.47 -8.46 -32.86
N SER A 132 -4.66 -9.57 -32.15
CA SER A 132 -5.95 -10.15 -31.81
C SER A 132 -5.99 -10.49 -30.31
N GLY A 133 -7.19 -10.73 -29.78
CA GLY A 133 -7.41 -10.96 -28.36
C GLY A 133 -7.76 -9.67 -27.61
N GLY A 134 -7.30 -9.55 -26.37
CA GLY A 134 -7.70 -8.48 -25.47
C GLY A 134 -8.90 -8.86 -24.59
N GLY A 135 -9.31 -7.94 -23.72
CA GLY A 135 -10.41 -8.15 -22.77
C GLY A 135 -10.55 -6.98 -21.79
N ALA A 136 -11.75 -6.80 -21.24
CA ALA A 136 -12.05 -5.76 -20.26
C ALA A 136 -11.94 -6.24 -18.80
N SER A 137 -11.77 -7.55 -18.58
CA SER A 137 -11.71 -8.15 -17.25
C SER A 137 -11.10 -9.55 -17.30
N GLY A 138 -10.61 -10.05 -16.16
CA GLY A 138 -10.05 -11.39 -16.02
C GLY A 138 -8.68 -11.54 -16.69
N ASP A 139 -8.23 -12.78 -16.84
CA ASP A 139 -6.97 -13.07 -17.53
C ASP A 139 -7.11 -12.80 -19.04
N VAL A 140 -6.25 -11.92 -19.56
CA VAL A 140 -6.28 -11.49 -20.97
C VAL A 140 -5.10 -12.07 -21.74
N THR A 141 -5.35 -12.52 -22.97
CA THR A 141 -4.30 -12.92 -23.93
C THR A 141 -4.30 -12.01 -25.15
N LEU A 142 -3.11 -11.63 -25.61
CA LEU A 142 -2.90 -10.99 -26.91
C LEU A 142 -2.13 -11.93 -27.82
N SER A 143 -2.50 -11.94 -29.09
CA SER A 143 -1.86 -12.74 -30.13
C SER A 143 -1.55 -11.87 -31.35
N LEU A 144 -0.50 -12.23 -32.10
CA LEU A 144 -0.22 -11.60 -33.38
C LEU A 144 -1.29 -12.02 -34.39
N ASP A 145 -1.92 -11.06 -35.07
CA ASP A 145 -2.73 -11.36 -36.25
C ASP A 145 -1.79 -11.58 -37.44
N THR A 146 -1.57 -12.86 -37.78
CA THR A 146 -0.67 -13.24 -38.88
C THR A 146 -1.29 -13.01 -40.27
N GLY A 147 -2.59 -12.74 -40.35
CA GLY A 147 -3.29 -12.36 -41.58
C GLY A 147 -3.23 -10.86 -41.85
N TYR A 148 -3.10 -10.04 -40.81
CA TYR A 148 -2.86 -8.61 -40.95
C TYR A 148 -1.56 -8.35 -41.71
N THR A 149 -1.49 -7.21 -42.38
CA THR A 149 -0.29 -6.76 -43.09
C THR A 149 -0.34 -5.25 -43.26
N ASP A 150 0.78 -4.59 -42.98
CA ASP A 150 0.97 -3.15 -43.15
C ASP A 150 2.23 -2.84 -43.97
N GLY A 151 2.77 -3.86 -44.65
CA GLY A 151 3.98 -3.73 -45.46
C GLY A 151 5.29 -3.63 -44.67
N ARG A 152 5.28 -3.67 -43.33
CA ARG A 152 6.51 -3.55 -42.52
C ARG A 152 7.38 -4.82 -42.48
N TYR A 153 6.88 -5.95 -42.95
CA TYR A 153 7.59 -7.23 -42.95
C TYR A 153 7.46 -7.98 -44.27
N TRP A 154 8.46 -8.85 -44.54
CA TRP A 154 8.47 -9.71 -45.71
C TRP A 154 7.70 -11.01 -45.46
N LYS A 155 6.79 -11.37 -46.36
CA LYS A 155 5.94 -12.57 -46.20
C LYS A 155 6.61 -13.82 -46.77
N LEU A 156 6.33 -14.96 -46.15
CA LEU A 156 6.77 -16.28 -46.65
C LEU A 156 6.16 -16.65 -48.00
N SER A 157 4.94 -16.18 -48.27
CA SER A 157 4.25 -16.34 -49.56
C SER A 157 4.60 -15.27 -50.61
N GLY A 158 5.52 -14.36 -50.28
CA GLY A 158 5.88 -13.22 -51.12
C GLY A 158 4.96 -12.00 -50.94
N ASN A 159 5.42 -10.88 -51.48
CA ASN A 159 4.77 -9.57 -51.39
C ASN A 159 4.36 -9.09 -52.80
N SER A 160 3.08 -8.76 -52.99
CA SER A 160 2.60 -8.06 -54.19
C SER A 160 2.66 -6.54 -54.01
N GLY A 161 2.59 -5.77 -55.11
CA GLY A 161 2.53 -4.29 -55.03
C GLY A 161 3.80 -3.61 -54.53
N ILE A 162 4.97 -4.24 -54.68
CA ILE A 162 6.25 -3.69 -54.21
C ILE A 162 6.69 -2.46 -55.03
N SER A 163 7.21 -1.44 -54.33
CA SER A 163 7.87 -0.28 -54.93
C SER A 163 9.38 -0.44 -54.74
N PRO A 164 10.18 -0.63 -55.81
CA PRO A 164 11.62 -0.89 -55.69
C PRO A 164 12.42 0.22 -55.00
N ALA A 165 11.89 1.45 -54.92
CA ALA A 165 12.56 2.56 -54.26
C ALA A 165 12.44 2.52 -52.72
N THR A 166 11.41 1.84 -52.19
CA THR A 166 11.07 1.89 -50.75
C THR A 166 10.83 0.51 -50.13
N HIS A 167 10.59 -0.53 -50.93
CA HIS A 167 10.34 -1.90 -50.46
C HIS A 167 11.48 -2.81 -50.93
N PHE A 168 12.32 -3.26 -50.00
CA PHE A 168 13.41 -4.17 -50.32
C PHE A 168 13.81 -4.99 -49.09
N LEU A 169 14.44 -6.14 -49.34
CA LEU A 169 15.15 -6.92 -48.33
C LEU A 169 16.62 -6.48 -48.37
N GLY A 170 17.02 -5.61 -47.44
CA GLY A 170 18.35 -5.00 -47.42
C GLY A 170 18.53 -4.03 -46.26
N THR A 171 19.66 -3.33 -46.28
CA THR A 171 20.02 -2.30 -45.30
C THR A 171 20.00 -0.92 -45.98
N THR A 172 19.69 0.13 -45.21
CA THR A 172 19.68 1.51 -45.70
C THR A 172 20.98 2.27 -45.39
N ASP A 173 21.84 1.71 -44.56
CA ASP A 173 22.99 2.38 -43.93
C ASP A 173 24.34 1.87 -44.45
N GLY A 174 24.36 1.12 -45.55
CA GLY A 174 25.60 0.64 -46.16
C GLY A 174 26.27 -0.50 -45.39
N VAL A 175 25.49 -1.29 -44.63
CA VAL A 175 25.96 -2.50 -43.93
C VAL A 175 25.66 -3.78 -44.73
N THR A 176 26.55 -4.78 -44.66
CA THR A 176 26.37 -6.10 -45.31
C THR A 176 25.13 -6.83 -44.81
N LEU A 177 24.21 -7.17 -45.72
CA LEU A 177 23.11 -8.11 -45.43
C LEU A 177 23.65 -9.55 -45.51
N THR A 178 23.50 -10.33 -44.43
CA THR A 178 23.92 -11.74 -44.38
C THR A 178 22.72 -12.67 -44.23
N LEU A 179 22.58 -13.64 -45.13
CA LEU A 179 21.67 -14.78 -44.99
C LEU A 179 22.45 -15.96 -44.41
N GLY A 180 22.09 -16.39 -43.21
CA GLY A 180 22.77 -17.46 -42.48
C GLY A 180 22.00 -18.79 -42.48
N VAL A 181 22.73 -19.90 -42.42
CA VAL A 181 22.20 -21.27 -42.24
C VAL A 181 22.98 -21.93 -41.11
N SER A 182 22.27 -22.43 -40.08
CA SER A 182 22.87 -23.11 -38.92
C SER A 182 24.02 -22.33 -38.26
N GLY A 183 23.87 -21.00 -38.14
CA GLY A 183 24.90 -20.12 -37.55
C GLY A 183 26.06 -19.76 -38.48
N THR A 184 26.09 -20.24 -39.73
CA THR A 184 27.12 -19.90 -40.74
C THR A 184 26.55 -19.00 -41.82
N ALA A 185 27.32 -18.01 -42.28
CA ALA A 185 26.91 -17.17 -43.42
C ALA A 185 26.86 -18.00 -44.72
N ALA A 186 25.69 -18.06 -45.36
CA ALA A 186 25.47 -18.79 -46.61
C ALA A 186 25.49 -17.86 -47.83
N LEU A 187 24.95 -16.65 -47.69
CA LEU A 187 24.99 -15.58 -48.71
C LEU A 187 25.21 -14.22 -48.03
N ARG A 188 26.02 -13.35 -48.64
CA ARG A 188 26.19 -11.96 -48.22
C ARG A 188 26.02 -11.02 -49.40
N LEU A 189 25.28 -9.93 -49.19
CA LEU A 189 25.22 -8.78 -50.09
C LEU A 189 26.05 -7.67 -49.46
N VAL A 190 27.24 -7.44 -50.01
CA VAL A 190 28.23 -6.50 -49.49
C VAL A 190 28.07 -5.15 -50.21
N PRO A 191 27.84 -4.06 -49.47
CA PRO A 191 27.75 -2.73 -50.05
C PRO A 191 29.06 -2.31 -50.70
N THR A 192 28.98 -1.79 -51.92
CA THR A 192 30.11 -1.20 -52.63
C THR A 192 29.67 0.12 -53.26
N SER A 193 30.64 0.97 -53.63
CA SER A 193 30.39 2.22 -54.35
C SER A 193 30.12 2.03 -55.85
N GLY A 194 29.89 0.79 -56.32
CA GLY A 194 29.74 0.49 -57.74
C GLY A 194 28.91 -0.77 -58.02
N ALA A 195 29.58 -1.88 -58.32
CA ALA A 195 28.92 -3.15 -58.68
C ALA A 195 28.52 -3.96 -57.44
N PRO A 196 27.39 -4.67 -57.45
CA PRO A 196 26.97 -5.49 -56.32
C PRO A 196 28.02 -6.59 -56.05
N ASP A 197 28.44 -6.70 -54.80
CA ASP A 197 29.28 -7.80 -54.34
C ASP A 197 28.40 -8.83 -53.62
N VAL A 198 28.36 -10.04 -54.19
CA VAL A 198 27.49 -11.14 -53.77
C VAL A 198 28.36 -12.33 -53.44
N ILE A 199 28.53 -12.62 -52.14
CA ILE A 199 29.39 -13.69 -51.65
C ILE A 199 28.53 -14.86 -51.20
N GLY A 200 28.61 -16.01 -51.87
CA GLY A 200 27.89 -17.23 -51.49
C GLY A 200 28.47 -18.50 -52.10
N GLY A 201 28.03 -19.67 -51.60
CA GLY A 201 28.42 -21.00 -52.10
C GLY A 201 29.54 -21.70 -51.31
N ALA A 202 29.78 -22.98 -51.61
CA ALA A 202 30.84 -23.79 -50.99
C ALA A 202 32.24 -23.27 -51.37
N GLN A 203 33.27 -23.62 -50.58
CA GLN A 203 34.66 -23.12 -50.72
C GLN A 203 35.29 -23.29 -52.12
N CYS A 204 34.70 -24.10 -53.01
CA CYS A 204 35.14 -24.30 -54.39
C CYS A 204 34.31 -23.55 -55.46
N GLN A 205 33.33 -22.73 -55.07
CA GLN A 205 32.43 -22.02 -55.99
C GLN A 205 32.33 -20.50 -55.75
N GLN A 206 33.03 -19.94 -54.75
CA GLN A 206 33.09 -18.50 -54.57
C GLN A 206 33.89 -17.88 -55.73
N ARG A 207 33.20 -17.59 -56.84
CA ARG A 207 33.69 -16.62 -57.83
C ARG A 207 33.54 -15.25 -57.21
N ASP A 208 34.61 -14.78 -56.57
CA ASP A 208 34.87 -13.35 -56.51
C ASP A 208 34.92 -12.85 -57.97
N VAL A 209 34.00 -11.96 -58.35
CA VAL A 209 33.89 -11.44 -59.73
C VAL A 209 35.12 -10.62 -60.14
N ARG A 210 36.13 -10.43 -59.25
CA ARG A 210 37.41 -9.82 -59.62
C ARG A 210 38.69 -10.62 -59.31
N ARG A 211 38.64 -11.87 -58.81
CA ARG A 211 39.87 -12.69 -58.68
C ARG A 211 39.68 -14.16 -59.02
N ASP A 212 40.13 -14.52 -60.22
CA ASP A 212 40.38 -15.89 -60.65
C ASP A 212 41.31 -16.64 -59.68
N ARG A 213 40.85 -17.80 -59.16
CA ARG A 213 41.46 -19.13 -59.41
C ARG A 213 40.89 -20.20 -58.48
N CYS A 214 39.89 -20.96 -58.96
CA CYS A 214 39.77 -22.36 -58.59
C CYS A 214 40.66 -23.18 -59.54
N ARG A 215 41.82 -23.69 -59.09
CA ARG A 215 42.61 -24.66 -59.86
C ARG A 215 42.07 -26.06 -59.62
N TYR A 216 41.47 -26.67 -60.64
CA TYR A 216 41.22 -28.10 -60.68
C TYR A 216 42.48 -28.81 -61.21
N ARG A 217 43.07 -29.73 -60.42
CA ARG A 217 44.16 -30.63 -60.85
C ARG A 217 43.53 -31.99 -61.16
N ARG A 218 43.57 -32.44 -62.42
CA ARG A 218 43.48 -33.88 -62.74
C ARG A 218 44.91 -34.43 -62.79
N GLY A 219 45.18 -35.40 -61.93
CA GLY A 219 46.28 -36.34 -62.15
C GLY A 219 45.85 -37.36 -63.20
N TRP A 220 46.79 -37.77 -64.05
CA TRP A 220 46.66 -38.97 -64.86
C TRP A 220 46.68 -40.20 -63.96
#